data_AF-A0A944GVV0-F1
#
_entry.id   AF-A0A944GVV0-F1
#
_cell.length_a   1.000
_cell.length_b   1.000
_cell.length_c   1.000
_cell.angle_alpha   90.00
_cell.angle_beta   90.00
_cell.angle_gamma   90.00
#
_symmetry.space_group_name_H-M   'P 1'
#
loop_
_entity.id
_entity.type
_entity.pdbx_description
1 polymer ?
#
loop_
_entity_poly.entity_id
_entity_poly.type
_entity_poly.pdbx_seq_one_letter_code
_entity_poly.pdbx_strand_id
1 'polypeptide(L)'
;MKWKLRIPMMLFIFGLVSGIYQYYPNIIVFKENYLLNSLQFLASIGIPIYILEKTQINEKQVNFLFGILLIFSGVIIDYLMI
;
A
#
# COMPACT_ATOMS: atom_id res chain seq x y z
N MET A 1 -1.94 -18.60 15.85
CA MET A 1 -2.35 -18.94 14.46
C MET A 1 -1.40 -18.25 13.50
N LYS A 2 -0.92 -18.96 12.46
CA LYS A 2 -0.01 -18.42 11.46
C LYS A 2 -0.80 -18.02 10.22
N TRP A 3 -0.65 -16.76 9.77
CA TRP A 3 -1.34 -16.21 8.60
C TRP A 3 -0.31 -15.75 7.57
N LYS A 4 -0.61 -15.95 6.28
CA LYS A 4 0.22 -15.45 5.18
C LYS A 4 0.12 -13.93 5.10
N LEU A 5 1.27 -13.28 4.96
CA LEU A 5 1.42 -11.82 4.97
C LEU A 5 0.85 -11.12 3.73
N ARG A 6 0.54 -11.87 2.67
CA ARG A 6 0.06 -11.36 1.38
C ARG A 6 -1.14 -10.40 1.50
N ILE A 7 -2.24 -10.84 2.13
CA ILE A 7 -3.46 -10.03 2.25
C ILE A 7 -3.22 -8.81 3.17
N PRO A 8 -2.64 -8.98 4.38
CA PRO A 8 -2.30 -7.84 5.22
C PRO A 8 -1.48 -6.76 4.51
N MET A 9 -0.43 -7.14 3.78
CA MET A 9 0.41 -6.19 3.06
C MET A 9 -0.29 -5.47 1.93
N MET A 10 -1.13 -6.16 1.16
CA MET A 10 -1.89 -5.50 0.09
C MET A 10 -2.77 -4.39 0.67
N LEU A 11 -3.51 -4.69 1.74
CA LEU A 11 -4.38 -3.71 2.41
C LEU A 11 -3.58 -2.54 3.00
N PHE A 12 -2.43 -2.81 3.60
CA PHE A 12 -1.55 -1.76 4.09
C PHE A 12 -1.05 -0.84 2.98
N ILE A 13 -0.60 -1.39 1.85
CA ILE A 13 -0.10 -0.61 0.71
C ILE A 13 -1.21 0.24 0.12
N PHE A 14 -2.43 -0.29 -0.01
CA PHE A 14 -3.56 0.50 -0.50
C PHE A 14 -3.84 1.71 0.40
N GLY A 15 -3.93 1.51 1.73
CA GLY A 15 -4.15 2.61 2.66
C GLY A 15 -3.00 3.63 2.67
N LEU A 16 -1.75 3.15 2.64
CA LEU A 16 -0.58 4.01 2.66
C LEU A 16 -0.46 4.84 1.37
N VAL A 17 -0.65 4.24 0.19
CA VAL A 17 -0.58 4.96 -1.08
C VAL A 17 -1.76 5.93 -1.21
N SER A 18 -2.96 5.52 -0.79
CA SER A 18 -4.14 6.40 -0.75
C SER A 18 -3.88 7.64 0.12
N GLY A 19 -3.50 7.45 1.38
CA GLY A 19 -3.23 8.57 2.30
C GLY A 19 -2.13 9.49 1.79
N ILE A 20 -1.04 8.95 1.26
CA ILE A 20 0.05 9.74 0.70
C ILE A 20 -0.42 10.59 -0.49
N TYR A 21 -1.21 10.02 -1.40
CA TYR A 21 -1.75 10.74 -2.56
C TYR A 21 -2.71 11.86 -2.17
N GLN A 22 -3.49 11.67 -1.11
CA GLN A 22 -4.45 12.67 -0.61
C GLN A 22 -3.73 13.81 0.11
N TYR A 23 -2.80 13.50 1.02
CA TYR A 23 -2.11 14.50 1.84
C TYR A 23 -1.06 15.29 1.06
N TYR A 24 -0.36 14.64 0.13
CA TYR A 24 0.67 15.27 -0.70
C TYR A 24 0.23 15.28 -2.17
N PRO A 25 -0.67 16.17 -2.61
CA PRO A 25 -1.04 16.23 -4.03
C PRO A 25 0.15 16.59 -4.93
N ASN A 26 1.21 17.20 -4.39
CA ASN A 26 2.37 17.67 -5.15
C ASN A 26 3.38 16.59 -5.58
N ILE A 27 3.32 15.37 -5.02
CA ILE A 27 4.11 14.22 -5.52
C ILE A 27 3.54 13.64 -6.82
N ILE A 28 2.32 14.03 -7.21
CA ILE A 28 1.77 13.70 -8.52
C ILE A 28 2.50 14.56 -9.56
N VAL A 29 3.29 13.91 -10.41
CA VAL A 29 4.11 14.58 -11.43
C VAL A 29 3.23 14.95 -12.63
N PHE A 30 2.31 14.06 -13.00
CA PHE A 30 1.51 14.19 -14.21
C PHE A 30 0.07 14.66 -13.94
N LYS A 31 -0.11 15.72 -13.14
CA LYS A 31 -1.45 16.20 -12.74
C LYS A 31 -2.37 16.53 -13.91
N GLU A 32 -1.82 17.09 -14.99
CA GLU A 32 -2.60 17.56 -16.14
C GLU A 32 -2.97 16.44 -17.12
N ASN A 33 -2.23 15.32 -17.12
CA ASN A 33 -2.48 14.21 -18.03
C ASN A 33 -3.11 13.05 -17.27
N TYR A 34 -4.41 12.85 -17.47
CA TYR A 34 -5.22 11.84 -16.79
C TYR A 34 -4.66 10.41 -16.93
N LEU A 35 -4.15 10.06 -18.11
CA LEU A 35 -3.63 8.73 -18.40
C LEU A 35 -2.32 8.48 -17.64
N LEU A 36 -1.41 9.46 -17.67
CA LEU A 36 -0.14 9.37 -16.95
C LEU A 36 -0.33 9.45 -15.43
N ASN A 37 -1.30 10.23 -14.94
CA ASN A 37 -1.65 10.27 -13.52
C ASN A 37 -2.14 8.90 -13.03
N SER A 38 -3.05 8.27 -13.77
CA SER A 38 -3.57 6.94 -13.46
C SER A 38 -2.47 5.87 -13.47
N LEU A 39 -1.57 5.93 -14.45
CA LEU A 39 -0.39 5.07 -14.52
C LEU A 39 0.54 5.28 -13.33
N GLN A 40 0.77 6.53 -12.92
CA GLN A 40 1.60 6.84 -11.76
C GLN A 40 1.00 6.24 -10.49
N PHE A 41 -0.31 6.40 -10.27
CA PHE A 41 -1.00 5.81 -9.11
C PHE A 41 -0.90 4.29 -9.09
N LEU A 42 -1.18 3.63 -10.23
CA LEU A 42 -1.05 2.18 -10.35
C LEU A 42 0.40 1.71 -10.13
N ALA A 43 1.39 2.45 -10.63
CA ALA A 43 2.80 2.16 -10.41
C ALA A 43 3.19 2.31 -8.93
N SER A 44 2.69 3.35 -8.24
CA SER A 44 2.92 3.58 -6.81
C SER A 44 2.39 2.45 -5.93
N ILE A 45 1.35 1.74 -6.36
CA ILE A 45 0.85 0.53 -5.68
C ILE A 45 1.62 -0.72 -6.15
N GLY A 46 1.77 -0.86 -7.47
CA GLY A 46 2.30 -2.05 -8.10
C GLY A 46 3.78 -2.30 -7.80
N ILE A 47 4.61 -1.25 -7.74
CA ILE A 47 6.04 -1.36 -7.45
C ILE A 47 6.29 -1.94 -6.05
N PRO A 48 5.71 -1.41 -4.96
CA PRO A 48 5.82 -2.02 -3.64
C PRO A 48 5.36 -3.48 -3.60
N ILE A 49 4.21 -3.80 -4.21
CA ILE A 49 3.71 -5.18 -4.26
C ILE A 49 4.70 -6.07 -4.99
N TYR A 50 5.18 -5.67 -6.16
CA TYR A 50 6.15 -6.42 -6.95
C TYR A 50 7.45 -6.68 -6.18
N ILE A 51 7.98 -5.69 -5.47
CA ILE A 51 9.17 -5.86 -4.62
C ILE A 51 8.91 -6.90 -3.52
N LEU A 52 7.74 -6.86 -2.88
CA LEU A 52 7.37 -7.81 -1.83
C LEU A 52 7.14 -9.22 -2.35
N GLU A 53 6.60 -9.37 -3.56
CA GLU A 53 6.48 -10.67 -4.23
C GLU A 53 7.87 -11.20 -4.62
N LYS A 54 8.73 -10.36 -5.21
CA LYS A 54 10.09 -10.73 -5.61
C LYS A 54 10.98 -11.13 -4.42
N THR A 55 10.77 -10.52 -3.26
CA THR A 55 11.50 -10.83 -2.01
C THR A 55 10.88 -11.98 -1.21
N GLN A 56 9.79 -12.59 -1.70
CA GLN A 56 9.04 -13.66 -1.02
C GLN A 56 8.55 -13.30 0.39
N ILE A 57 8.48 -12.00 0.72
CA ILE A 57 7.98 -11.54 2.03
C ILE A 57 6.47 -11.81 2.14
N ASN A 58 5.75 -11.81 1.01
CA ASN A 58 4.33 -12.16 0.91
C ASN A 58 3.99 -13.57 1.38
N GLU A 59 4.92 -14.52 1.25
CA GLU A 59 4.74 -15.91 1.65
C GLU A 59 5.09 -16.18 3.11
N LYS A 60 5.76 -15.22 3.78
CA LYS A 60 6.12 -15.37 5.19
C LYS A 60 4.86 -15.52 6.05
N GLN A 61 4.96 -16.46 6.98
CA GLN A 61 3.93 -16.70 7.97
C GLN A 61 4.20 -15.83 9.19
N VAL A 62 3.26 -14.96 9.50
CA VAL A 62 3.29 -14.13 10.72
C VAL A 62 2.19 -14.54 11.68
N ASN A 63 2.36 -14.14 12.94
CA ASN A 63 1.28 -14.27 13.91
C ASN A 63 0.09 -13.41 13.45
N PHE A 64 -1.12 -13.94 13.62
CA PHE A 64 -2.36 -13.29 13.20
C PHE A 64 -2.49 -11.85 13.72
N LEU A 65 -2.06 -11.61 14.96
CA LEU A 65 -2.04 -10.28 15.57
C LEU A 65 -1.22 -9.26 14.77
N PHE A 66 -0.05 -9.66 14.26
CA PHE A 66 0.78 -8.78 13.44
C PHE A 66 0.13 -8.48 12.09
N GLY A 67 -0.56 -9.44 11.49
CA GLY A 67 -1.31 -9.21 10.25
C GLY A 67 -2.42 -8.17 10.46
N ILE A 68 -3.17 -8.28 11.54
CA ILE A 68 -4.22 -7.31 11.91
C ILE A 68 -3.64 -5.92 12.17
N LEU A 69 -2.58 -5.83 12.98
CA LEU A 69 -1.92 -4.55 13.28
C LEU A 69 -1.44 -3.85 12.01
N LEU A 70 -0.96 -4.62 11.04
CA LEU A 70 -0.47 -4.10 9.77
C LEU A 70 -1.62 -3.60 8.87
N ILE A 71 -2.80 -4.23 8.92
CA ILE A 71 -3.99 -3.71 8.23
C ILE A 71 -4.45 -2.41 8.90
N PHE A 72 -4.57 -2.41 10.23
CA PHE A 72 -5.00 -1.24 10.99
C PHE A 72 -4.07 -0.06 10.81
N SER A 73 -2.75 -0.27 10.75
CA SER A 73 -1.82 0.84 10.49
C SER A 73 -2.06 1.48 9.13
N GLY A 74 -2.37 0.69 8.09
CA GLY A 74 -2.71 1.21 6.77
C GLY A 74 -3.97 2.06 6.78
N VAL A 75 -5.02 1.58 7.46
CA VAL A 75 -6.29 2.33 7.61
C VAL A 75 -6.11 3.59 8.44
N ILE A 76 -5.32 3.53 9.53
CA ILE A 76 -5.04 4.69 10.37
C ILE A 76 -4.25 5.75 9.58
N ILE A 77 -3.27 5.33 8.78
CA ILE A 77 -2.52 6.26 7.92
C ILE A 77 -3.47 6.95 6.94
N ASP A 78 -4.32 6.20 6.24
CA ASP A 78 -5.31 6.75 5.32
C ASP A 78 -6.24 7.75 6.03
N TYR A 79 -6.78 7.38 7.19
CA TYR A 79 -7.66 8.25 7.99
C TYR A 79 -6.98 9.52 8.51
N LEU A 80 -5.71 9.44 8.92
CA LEU A 80 -4.96 10.60 9.41
C LEU A 80 -4.48 11.53 8.28
N MET A 81 -4.35 11.00 7.08
CA MET A 81 -3.83 11.70 5.90
C MET A 81 -4.93 12.17 4.93
N ILE A 82 -6.20 11.92 5.27
CA ILE A 82 -7.40 12.49 4.64
C ILE A 82 -7.58 13.97 5.00
#